data_AF-A0A7S4JGT7-F1
#
_entry.id   AF-A0A7S4JGT7-F1
#
_cell.length_a   1.000
_cell.length_b   1.000
_cell.length_c   1.000
_cell.angle_alpha   90.00
_cell.angle_beta   90.00
_cell.angle_gamma   90.00
#
_symmetry.space_group_name_H-M   'P 1'
#
loop_
_entity.id
_entity.type
_entity.pdbx_description
1 polymer ?
#
loop_
_entity_poly.entity_id
_entity_poly.type
_entity_poly.pdbx_seq_one_letter_code
_entity_poly.pdbx_strand_id
1 'polypeptide(L)'
;MAAQEDAATAKAVPKKFLNKPEDGVKEMISGLLMQYPNKLRKLQNHNVLLSSTISYDKVNILSGGGSGHEPSHAGWIGTGMLTGAILGGIFASPAVASILAAIRAVTQIGSGAGCLLVVKNYTGDRLNFGMACELANAEGRKCRMVVVADDCAVERTKGITGARGVAGTVLVHKAAGAAADRGMDLDSVAETAEAIAKRIGSLGVALNAVTIPGAASVNDRLDASTIEIGLGIHGEAGIRQSPLMSSDDLAKVIVTTIRDYGLISSSSAEDKIVPTFAEGDELAVMMNNLGGTSNFEMSILTNSVVSLLEGPMGCRVSRVYVGSYMTSFDMQGASVSIVNITGEGAIKGLLDHPSDAISWSSVDLWKSEDEERPSAVEFPEVPGPEEGAGPSHDGVKNNIENFAAVAVSMLRAACSMLSESEPLLTKYDTIVGDGDCGLTMERGAKEVLLRLDAGELDISHPIPLFSSLANAVSASMGGTSGVLLELMFRKMGTYLLSQDTVDAKSMASAFSAGVEAVSFYGGAKVGSRTMLDALVPAADVLLSGTVSASAAAARKGADGTADMESASAGRSNYLSEEALKGTPDPGAIAVALVLESVAKEL
;
A
#
# COMPACT_ATOMS: atom_id res chain seq x y z
N MET A 1 37.69 -18.04 14.07
CA MET A 1 37.20 -16.94 14.92
C MET A 1 37.41 -15.57 14.28
N ALA A 2 38.57 -15.23 13.71
CA ALA A 2 38.78 -13.92 13.05
C ALA A 2 37.96 -13.67 11.76
N ALA A 3 37.45 -14.71 11.09
CA ALA A 3 36.61 -14.56 9.88
C ALA A 3 35.09 -14.48 10.16
N GLN A 4 34.67 -14.63 11.42
CA GLN A 4 33.26 -14.53 11.83
C GLN A 4 32.91 -13.20 12.50
N GLU A 5 33.91 -12.41 12.93
CA GLU A 5 33.68 -11.05 13.44
C GLU A 5 33.53 -10.01 12.30
N ASP A 6 34.13 -10.25 11.12
CA ASP A 6 34.03 -9.33 9.97
C ASP A 6 32.65 -9.34 9.28
N ALA A 7 31.84 -10.40 9.46
CA ALA A 7 30.50 -10.49 8.87
C ALA A 7 29.45 -9.67 9.65
N ALA A 8 29.72 -9.29 10.91
CA ALA A 8 28.77 -8.59 11.78
C ALA A 8 28.72 -7.07 11.57
N THR A 9 29.53 -6.51 10.67
CA THR A 9 29.61 -5.04 10.43
C THR A 9 29.55 -4.63 8.95
N ALA A 10 29.31 -5.56 8.02
CA ALA A 10 29.14 -5.21 6.61
C ALA A 10 27.82 -4.44 6.43
N LYS A 11 27.90 -3.10 6.32
CA LYS A 11 26.72 -2.26 6.04
C LYS A 11 26.04 -2.74 4.75
N ALA A 12 24.72 -2.85 4.79
CA ALA A 12 23.93 -3.27 3.64
C ALA A 12 24.19 -2.34 2.45
N VAL A 13 24.46 -2.94 1.29
CA VAL A 13 24.65 -2.22 0.02
C VAL A 13 23.28 -1.97 -0.62
N PRO A 14 23.01 -0.77 -1.16
CA PRO A 14 21.80 -0.47 -1.92
C PRO A 14 21.48 -1.50 -3.01
N LYS A 15 20.27 -2.08 -2.99
CA LYS A 15 19.76 -2.94 -4.07
C LYS A 15 18.94 -2.09 -5.03
N LYS A 16 19.45 -1.84 -6.24
CA LYS A 16 18.79 -0.99 -7.25
C LYS A 16 18.96 -1.59 -8.65
N PHE A 17 17.95 -1.41 -9.51
CA PHE A 17 18.09 -1.64 -10.94
C PHE A 17 18.88 -0.48 -11.56
N LEU A 18 20.19 -0.65 -11.66
CA LEU A 18 21.12 0.39 -12.09
C LEU A 18 22.32 -0.23 -12.80
N ASN A 19 22.79 0.40 -13.86
CA ASN A 19 24.09 0.09 -14.46
C ASN A 19 25.18 0.82 -13.67
N LYS A 20 25.60 2.00 -14.15
CA LYS A 20 26.56 2.88 -13.47
C LYS A 20 25.82 4.04 -12.81
N PRO A 21 26.04 4.34 -11.52
CA PRO A 21 25.38 5.44 -10.84
C PRO A 21 25.47 6.80 -11.53
N GLU A 22 26.64 7.13 -12.09
CA GLU A 22 26.89 8.39 -12.79
C GLU A 22 26.08 8.57 -14.09
N ASP A 23 25.61 7.47 -14.69
CA ASP A 23 24.82 7.49 -15.92
C ASP A 23 23.30 7.37 -15.66
N GLY A 24 22.89 7.10 -14.42
CA GLY A 24 21.50 6.79 -14.06
C GLY A 24 20.47 7.83 -14.56
N VAL A 25 20.75 9.12 -14.43
CA VAL A 25 19.86 10.19 -14.92
C VAL A 25 19.74 10.16 -16.45
N LYS A 26 20.83 9.91 -17.18
CA LYS A 26 20.81 9.84 -18.65
C LYS A 26 20.05 8.61 -19.14
N GLU A 27 20.23 7.48 -18.47
CA GLU A 27 19.53 6.23 -18.77
C GLU A 27 18.03 6.37 -18.48
N MET A 28 17.65 6.97 -17.34
CA MET A 28 16.26 7.30 -17.03
C MET A 28 15.63 8.21 -18.09
N ILE A 29 16.31 9.28 -18.52
CA ILE A 29 15.85 10.14 -19.61
C ILE A 29 15.63 9.34 -20.90
N SER A 30 16.56 8.44 -21.22
CA SER A 30 16.45 7.59 -22.42
C SER A 30 15.24 6.65 -22.33
N GLY A 31 15.00 6.05 -21.16
CA GLY A 31 13.82 5.23 -20.89
C GLY A 31 12.51 6.02 -21.03
N LEU A 32 12.44 7.26 -20.54
CA LEU A 32 11.27 8.13 -20.71
C LEU A 32 11.00 8.47 -22.18
N LEU A 33 12.05 8.73 -22.97
CA LEU A 33 11.89 8.99 -24.41
C LEU A 33 11.36 7.76 -25.18
N MET A 34 11.74 6.54 -24.76
CA MET A 34 11.22 5.30 -25.33
C MET A 34 9.76 5.05 -24.94
N GLN A 35 9.36 5.38 -23.71
CA GLN A 35 7.98 5.25 -23.24
C GLN A 35 7.05 6.27 -23.91
N TYR A 36 7.54 7.49 -24.16
CA TYR A 36 6.72 8.61 -24.64
C TYR A 36 7.25 9.22 -25.96
N PRO A 37 7.38 8.43 -27.05
CA PRO A 37 8.04 8.86 -28.29
C PRO A 37 7.30 9.99 -29.00
N ASN A 38 6.01 10.17 -28.73
CA ASN A 38 5.19 11.24 -29.32
C ASN A 38 5.00 12.45 -28.41
N LYS A 39 5.25 12.33 -27.10
CA LYS A 39 5.02 13.43 -26.13
C LYS A 39 6.31 14.14 -25.71
N LEU A 40 7.45 13.45 -25.69
CA LEU A 40 8.69 14.00 -25.15
C LEU A 40 9.76 14.22 -26.22
N ARG A 41 10.55 15.27 -26.04
CA ARG A 41 11.81 15.52 -26.75
C ARG A 41 12.88 15.90 -25.73
N LYS A 42 14.11 15.45 -25.95
CA LYS A 42 15.27 15.88 -25.18
C LYS A 42 15.89 17.11 -25.82
N LEU A 43 16.19 18.13 -25.02
CA LEU A 43 16.98 19.26 -25.49
C LEU A 43 18.43 18.81 -25.68
N GLN A 44 18.98 19.04 -26.87
CA GLN A 44 20.33 18.59 -27.22
C GLN A 44 21.37 19.08 -26.19
N ASN A 45 22.29 18.20 -25.78
CA ASN A 45 23.37 18.46 -24.82
C ASN A 45 22.94 18.80 -23.38
N HIS A 46 21.63 18.77 -23.07
CA HIS A 46 21.11 19.05 -21.73
C HIS A 46 20.26 17.89 -21.21
N ASN A 47 20.26 17.71 -19.89
CA ASN A 47 19.32 16.82 -19.20
C ASN A 47 17.98 17.55 -19.02
N VAL A 48 17.34 17.89 -20.13
CA VAL A 48 16.08 18.62 -20.18
C VAL A 48 15.13 17.85 -21.09
N LEU A 49 13.94 17.57 -20.57
CA LEU A 49 12.83 17.02 -21.32
C LEU A 49 11.79 18.11 -21.56
N LEU A 50 11.35 18.24 -22.80
CA LEU A 50 10.32 19.19 -23.22
C LEU A 50 9.17 18.42 -23.87
N SER A 51 7.99 19.05 -23.89
CA SER A 51 6.89 18.65 -24.77
C SER A 51 7.37 18.60 -26.22
N SER A 52 6.91 17.61 -26.98
CA SER A 52 7.17 17.49 -28.42
C SER A 52 6.53 18.61 -29.24
N THR A 53 5.49 19.23 -28.70
CA THR A 53 4.79 20.39 -29.27
C THR A 53 4.85 21.56 -28.29
N ILE A 54 5.48 22.65 -28.69
CA ILE A 54 5.61 23.89 -27.92
C ILE A 54 4.84 24.99 -28.65
N SER A 55 3.92 25.65 -27.96
CA SER A 55 3.27 26.87 -28.43
C SER A 55 3.98 28.08 -27.83
N TYR A 56 4.25 29.08 -28.66
CA TYR A 56 4.86 30.35 -28.24
C TYR A 56 3.83 31.47 -28.02
N ASP A 57 2.54 31.16 -28.23
CA ASP A 57 1.41 32.09 -28.12
C ASP A 57 0.83 32.14 -26.71
N LYS A 58 1.21 31.20 -25.84
CA LYS A 58 0.80 31.11 -24.44
C LYS A 58 2.00 30.95 -23.51
N VAL A 59 1.80 31.25 -22.22
CA VAL A 59 2.84 31.15 -21.20
C VAL A 59 3.34 29.70 -21.14
N ASN A 60 4.66 29.50 -21.18
CA ASN A 60 5.26 28.18 -21.00
C ASN A 60 5.64 27.96 -19.52
N ILE A 61 5.37 26.77 -18.99
CA ILE A 61 5.65 26.44 -17.59
C ILE A 61 6.84 25.48 -17.54
N LEU A 62 7.90 25.87 -16.84
CA LEU A 62 9.06 25.03 -16.58
C LEU A 62 9.20 24.76 -15.08
N SER A 63 9.65 23.55 -14.75
CA SER A 63 10.03 23.15 -13.40
C SER A 63 11.28 22.27 -13.47
N GLY A 64 11.83 21.91 -12.31
CA GLY A 64 12.99 21.04 -12.26
C GLY A 64 13.56 20.88 -10.84
N GLY A 65 14.75 20.32 -10.79
CA GLY A 65 15.47 20.04 -9.55
C GLY A 65 16.33 18.78 -9.69
N GLY A 66 16.81 18.27 -8.55
CA GLY A 66 17.48 16.97 -8.52
C GLY A 66 16.57 15.82 -8.97
N SER A 67 17.16 14.80 -9.58
CA SER A 67 16.49 13.53 -9.89
C SER A 67 16.34 12.67 -8.63
N GLY A 68 15.42 11.70 -8.68
CA GLY A 68 15.08 10.82 -7.56
C GLY A 68 13.69 11.07 -6.96
N HIS A 69 12.89 11.90 -7.62
CA HIS A 69 11.51 12.24 -7.22
C HIS A 69 10.47 11.87 -8.26
N GLU A 70 10.85 11.01 -9.22
CA GLU A 70 10.00 10.63 -10.34
C GLU A 70 8.64 10.11 -9.84
N PRO A 71 7.50 10.54 -10.44
CA PRO A 71 7.40 11.21 -11.74
C PRO A 71 7.77 12.70 -11.74
N SER A 72 7.97 13.34 -10.59
CA SER A 72 8.40 14.74 -10.55
C SER A 72 9.81 14.92 -11.14
N HIS A 73 10.02 15.72 -12.19
CA HIS A 73 9.04 16.62 -12.85
C HIS A 73 8.65 16.19 -14.27
N ALA A 74 9.37 15.24 -14.87
CA ALA A 74 9.15 14.86 -16.27
C ALA A 74 7.76 14.25 -16.54
N GLY A 75 7.17 13.57 -15.56
CA GLY A 75 5.81 13.02 -15.66
C GLY A 75 4.72 14.09 -15.69
N TRP A 76 5.04 15.34 -15.36
CA TRP A 76 4.10 16.47 -15.41
C TRP A 76 4.13 17.25 -16.72
N ILE A 77 4.91 16.79 -17.69
CA ILE A 77 4.98 17.41 -19.02
C ILE A 77 3.72 17.04 -19.81
N GLY A 78 2.97 18.05 -20.24
CA GLY A 78 1.75 17.92 -21.02
C GLY A 78 0.90 19.20 -21.01
N THR A 79 -0.11 19.22 -21.86
CA THR A 79 -1.13 20.28 -21.93
C THR A 79 -1.83 20.39 -20.58
N GLY A 80 -2.05 21.63 -20.12
CA GLY A 80 -2.65 21.90 -18.81
C GLY A 80 -1.70 21.76 -17.61
N MET A 81 -0.41 21.42 -17.81
CA MET A 81 0.63 21.34 -16.76
C MET A 81 1.98 21.92 -17.24
N LEU A 82 3.07 21.15 -17.23
CA LEU A 82 4.41 21.65 -17.59
C LEU A 82 4.66 21.58 -19.09
N THR A 83 5.33 22.60 -19.63
CA THR A 83 5.95 22.55 -20.97
C THR A 83 7.23 21.70 -20.95
N GLY A 84 7.95 21.69 -19.83
CA GLY A 84 9.24 20.99 -19.73
C GLY A 84 9.78 20.87 -18.31
N ALA A 85 10.71 19.93 -18.15
CA ALA A 85 11.38 19.62 -16.89
C ALA A 85 12.90 19.63 -17.06
N ILE A 86 13.59 20.32 -16.14
CA ILE A 86 15.06 20.38 -16.08
C ILE A 86 15.55 19.42 -14.99
N LEU A 87 16.29 18.38 -15.39
CA LEU A 87 16.67 17.24 -14.56
C LEU A 87 18.14 17.34 -14.15
N GLY A 88 18.37 17.59 -12.86
CA GLY A 88 19.70 17.66 -12.26
C GLY A 88 20.32 16.28 -11.99
N GLY A 89 21.38 16.27 -11.19
CA GLY A 89 21.92 15.00 -10.65
C GLY A 89 20.98 14.41 -9.60
N ILE A 90 21.29 13.22 -9.08
CA ILE A 90 20.54 12.64 -7.96
C ILE A 90 20.59 13.61 -6.77
N PHE A 91 19.42 14.09 -6.35
CA PHE A 91 19.23 15.09 -5.28
C PHE A 91 20.08 16.37 -5.41
N ALA A 92 20.51 16.69 -6.64
CA ALA A 92 21.35 17.85 -6.92
C ALA A 92 20.69 18.76 -7.96
N SER A 93 20.55 20.04 -7.62
CA SER A 93 19.95 21.06 -8.50
C SER A 93 20.62 21.10 -9.89
N PRO A 94 19.86 21.31 -10.98
CA PRO A 94 20.43 21.44 -12.32
C PRO A 94 21.25 22.71 -12.47
N ALA A 95 22.25 22.67 -13.36
CA ALA A 95 23.10 23.82 -13.66
C ALA A 95 22.33 24.95 -14.37
N VAL A 96 22.69 26.20 -14.05
CA VAL A 96 22.14 27.44 -14.66
C VAL A 96 22.08 27.37 -16.19
N ALA A 97 23.13 26.86 -16.83
CA ALA A 97 23.20 26.75 -18.30
C ALA A 97 22.09 25.88 -18.89
N SER A 98 21.72 24.78 -18.23
CA SER A 98 20.63 23.91 -18.68
C SER A 98 19.26 24.55 -18.47
N ILE A 99 19.07 25.28 -17.37
CA ILE A 99 17.83 26.02 -17.10
C ILE A 99 17.63 27.14 -18.12
N LEU A 100 18.67 27.95 -18.36
CA LEU A 100 18.64 29.01 -19.36
C LEU A 100 18.40 28.46 -20.77
N ALA A 101 19.03 27.34 -21.13
CA ALA A 101 18.78 26.66 -22.40
C ALA A 101 17.32 26.20 -22.55
N ALA A 102 16.71 25.69 -21.48
CA ALA A 102 15.29 25.33 -21.48
C ALA A 102 14.38 26.55 -21.67
N ILE A 103 14.64 27.67 -20.96
CA ILE A 103 13.88 28.92 -21.12
C ILE A 103 13.97 29.40 -22.57
N ARG A 104 15.17 29.41 -23.15
CA ARG A 104 15.38 29.80 -24.56
C ARG A 104 14.65 28.89 -25.55
N ALA A 105 14.54 27.60 -25.26
CA ALA A 105 13.84 26.64 -26.13
C ALA A 105 12.32 26.85 -26.16
N VAL A 106 11.74 27.33 -25.05
CA VAL A 106 10.28 27.52 -24.90
C VAL A 106 9.83 28.98 -25.01
N THR A 107 10.73 29.92 -25.34
CA THR A 107 10.38 31.35 -25.49
C THR A 107 10.97 31.95 -26.75
N GLN A 108 10.33 33.02 -27.24
CA GLN A 108 10.79 33.84 -28.35
C GLN A 108 11.03 35.29 -27.89
N ILE A 109 12.08 35.92 -28.40
CA ILE A 109 12.33 37.35 -28.16
C ILE A 109 11.21 38.14 -28.83
N GLY A 110 10.64 39.10 -28.11
CA GLY A 110 9.55 39.95 -28.61
C GLY A 110 8.16 39.32 -28.53
N SER A 111 8.02 38.05 -28.15
CA SER A 111 6.72 37.46 -27.81
C SER A 111 6.23 37.98 -26.44
N GLY A 112 4.92 38.23 -26.34
CA GLY A 112 4.28 38.68 -25.10
C GLY A 112 4.11 37.58 -24.05
N ALA A 113 4.15 36.30 -24.44
CA ALA A 113 3.76 35.16 -23.61
C ALA A 113 4.75 34.80 -22.49
N GLY A 114 6.04 34.64 -22.81
CA GLY A 114 7.09 34.38 -21.81
C GLY A 114 7.04 32.98 -21.16
N CYS A 115 7.71 32.86 -20.00
CA CYS A 115 7.87 31.61 -19.26
C CYS A 115 7.73 31.81 -17.75
N LEU A 116 7.03 30.89 -17.07
CA LEU A 116 7.01 30.79 -15.62
C LEU A 116 7.88 29.61 -15.16
N LEU A 117 8.80 29.87 -14.23
CA LEU A 117 9.56 28.86 -13.50
C LEU A 117 8.83 28.57 -12.18
N VAL A 118 8.40 27.33 -11.97
CA VAL A 118 7.87 26.87 -10.67
C VAL A 118 8.97 26.10 -9.96
N VAL A 119 9.45 26.61 -8.82
CA VAL A 119 10.70 26.17 -8.18
C VAL A 119 10.44 25.72 -6.75
N LYS A 120 10.90 24.52 -6.38
CA LYS A 120 10.84 24.03 -4.99
C LYS A 120 11.79 24.86 -4.11
N ASN A 121 11.39 25.16 -2.87
CA ASN A 121 12.19 26.00 -1.96
C ASN A 121 13.41 25.26 -1.37
N TYR A 122 14.40 25.00 -2.22
CA TYR A 122 15.74 24.51 -1.87
C TYR A 122 16.78 25.53 -2.30
N THR A 123 17.80 25.77 -1.48
CA THR A 123 18.81 26.80 -1.74
C THR A 123 19.45 26.67 -3.13
N GLY A 124 19.86 25.44 -3.50
CA GLY A 124 20.44 25.18 -4.81
C GLY A 124 19.48 25.50 -5.96
N ASP A 125 18.22 25.08 -5.84
CA ASP A 125 17.19 25.33 -6.84
C ASP A 125 16.89 26.82 -6.98
N ARG A 126 16.67 27.55 -5.88
CA ARG A 126 16.41 29.01 -5.92
C ARG A 126 17.53 29.79 -6.60
N LEU A 127 18.78 29.49 -6.24
CA LEU A 127 19.94 30.23 -6.77
C LEU A 127 20.13 29.92 -8.25
N ASN A 128 20.07 28.65 -8.66
CA ASN A 128 20.29 28.25 -10.04
C ASN A 128 19.16 28.72 -10.98
N PHE A 129 17.90 28.55 -10.57
CA PHE A 129 16.74 29.01 -11.36
C PHE A 129 16.62 30.52 -11.35
N GLY A 130 16.88 31.17 -10.21
CA GLY A 130 16.88 32.64 -10.11
C GLY A 130 17.92 33.27 -11.04
N MET A 131 19.15 32.76 -11.03
CA MET A 131 20.19 33.22 -11.95
C MET A 131 19.81 33.02 -13.43
N ALA A 132 19.23 31.87 -13.78
CA ALA A 132 18.76 31.62 -15.14
C ALA A 132 17.61 32.56 -15.55
N CYS A 133 16.70 32.88 -14.62
CA CYS A 133 15.61 33.83 -14.82
C CYS A 133 16.13 35.24 -15.12
N GLU A 134 17.10 35.72 -14.33
CA GLU A 134 17.74 37.03 -14.55
C GLU A 134 18.45 37.11 -15.91
N LEU A 135 19.21 36.05 -16.26
CA LEU A 135 19.88 35.97 -17.57
C LEU A 135 18.88 35.97 -18.73
N ALA A 136 17.78 35.22 -18.63
CA ALA A 136 16.75 35.19 -19.65
C ALA A 136 16.07 36.57 -19.83
N ASN A 137 15.76 37.25 -18.73
CA ASN A 137 15.19 38.60 -18.77
C ASN A 137 16.18 39.61 -19.40
N ALA A 138 17.46 39.52 -19.08
CA ALA A 138 18.51 40.33 -19.71
C ALA A 138 18.63 40.08 -21.24
N GLU A 139 18.28 38.89 -21.71
CA GLU A 139 18.17 38.54 -23.13
C GLU A 139 16.87 38.98 -23.80
N GLY A 140 15.98 39.68 -23.08
CA GLY A 140 14.67 40.11 -23.58
C GLY A 140 13.62 39.00 -23.64
N ARG A 141 13.82 37.88 -22.93
CA ARG A 141 12.82 36.81 -22.77
C ARG A 141 12.11 37.00 -21.44
N LYS A 142 10.83 37.35 -21.48
CA LYS A 142 10.02 37.50 -20.25
C LYS A 142 10.00 36.20 -19.48
N CYS A 143 10.54 36.23 -18.27
CA CYS A 143 10.62 35.08 -17.38
C CYS A 143 10.26 35.52 -15.95
N ARG A 144 9.36 34.78 -15.30
CA ARG A 144 9.05 34.94 -13.87
C ARG A 144 9.35 33.64 -13.13
N MET A 145 9.56 33.74 -11.83
CA MET A 145 9.80 32.61 -10.95
C MET A 145 8.86 32.66 -9.76
N VAL A 146 8.23 31.53 -9.45
CA VAL A 146 7.43 31.29 -8.24
C VAL A 146 8.09 30.20 -7.43
N VAL A 147 8.29 30.46 -6.14
CA VAL A 147 8.89 29.52 -5.20
C VAL A 147 7.80 28.86 -4.37
N VAL A 148 7.82 27.52 -4.31
CA VAL A 148 6.87 26.72 -3.53
C VAL A 148 7.55 26.23 -2.25
N ALA A 149 6.94 26.55 -1.11
CA ALA A 149 7.44 26.27 0.24
C ALA A 149 6.31 25.72 1.13
N ASP A 150 5.75 24.57 0.72
CA ASP A 150 4.55 23.97 1.30
C ASP A 150 4.81 23.06 2.50
N ASP A 151 6.06 22.70 2.80
CA ASP A 151 6.37 21.76 3.89
C ASP A 151 6.24 22.38 5.29
N CYS A 152 5.32 21.84 6.08
CA CYS A 152 5.00 22.25 7.45
C CYS A 152 5.95 21.67 8.51
N ALA A 153 6.96 20.87 8.12
CA ALA A 153 7.93 20.30 9.05
C ALA A 153 8.96 21.30 9.59
N VAL A 154 9.12 22.44 8.92
CA VAL A 154 10.09 23.47 9.28
C VAL A 154 9.31 24.69 9.76
N GLU A 155 9.61 25.18 10.96
CA GLU A 155 8.97 26.39 11.50
C GLU A 155 9.10 27.58 10.53
N ARG A 156 8.01 28.35 10.37
CA ARG A 156 7.96 29.51 9.44
C ARG A 156 9.06 30.54 9.69
N THR A 157 9.49 30.69 10.94
CA THR A 157 10.48 31.66 11.39
C THR A 157 11.92 31.14 11.33
N LYS A 158 12.14 29.88 10.93
CA LYS A 158 13.46 29.24 10.99
C LYS A 158 14.35 29.65 9.82
N GLY A 159 15.24 30.60 10.10
CA GLY A 159 16.30 31.02 9.20
C GLY A 159 15.80 31.74 7.93
N ILE A 160 16.70 31.94 6.97
CA ILE A 160 16.41 32.66 5.71
C ILE A 160 15.76 31.74 4.67
N THR A 161 16.04 30.43 4.75
CA THR A 161 15.60 29.44 3.75
C THR A 161 14.11 29.12 3.87
N GLY A 162 13.58 29.06 5.10
CA GLY A 162 12.17 28.74 5.38
C GLY A 162 11.80 27.28 5.07
N ALA A 163 10.51 27.02 4.89
CA ALA A 163 9.94 25.70 4.59
C ALA A 163 10.42 25.11 3.25
N ARG A 164 10.58 23.79 3.18
CA ARG A 164 10.94 23.09 1.94
C ARG A 164 9.78 23.10 0.95
N GLY A 165 10.08 22.91 -0.34
CA GLY A 165 9.07 22.67 -1.37
C GLY A 165 8.96 21.18 -1.66
N VAL A 166 7.78 20.58 -1.43
CA VAL A 166 7.54 19.13 -1.53
C VAL A 166 6.33 18.85 -2.44
N ALA A 167 5.58 17.76 -2.20
CA ALA A 167 4.56 17.23 -3.09
C ALA A 167 3.47 18.25 -3.50
N GLY A 168 3.15 19.24 -2.66
CA GLY A 168 2.19 20.30 -2.98
C GLY A 168 2.58 21.12 -4.22
N THR A 169 3.87 21.15 -4.56
CA THR A 169 4.38 21.74 -5.81
C THR A 169 3.66 21.22 -7.06
N VAL A 170 3.22 19.95 -7.06
CA VAL A 170 2.51 19.37 -8.21
C VAL A 170 1.12 20.02 -8.40
N LEU A 171 0.43 20.39 -7.32
CA LEU A 171 -0.83 21.15 -7.41
C LEU A 171 -0.60 22.56 -7.94
N VAL A 172 0.56 23.18 -7.63
CA VAL A 172 0.98 24.46 -8.22
C VAL A 172 1.23 24.31 -9.72
N HIS A 173 1.90 23.23 -10.15
CA HIS A 173 2.06 22.92 -11.58
C HIS A 173 0.71 22.79 -12.29
N LYS A 174 -0.25 22.11 -11.65
CA LYS A 174 -1.59 21.91 -12.20
C LYS A 174 -2.36 23.21 -12.39
N ALA A 175 -2.34 24.08 -11.39
CA ALA A 175 -3.04 25.36 -11.46
C ALA A 175 -2.36 26.33 -12.45
N ALA A 176 -1.03 26.44 -12.42
CA ALA A 176 -0.28 27.31 -13.32
C ALA A 176 -0.42 26.86 -14.79
N GLY A 177 -0.32 25.55 -15.04
CA GLY A 177 -0.50 24.98 -16.38
C GLY A 177 -1.91 25.19 -16.91
N ALA A 178 -2.94 25.01 -16.07
CA ALA A 178 -4.33 25.29 -16.45
C ALA A 178 -4.57 26.77 -16.75
N ALA A 179 -4.00 27.68 -15.96
CA ALA A 179 -4.08 29.12 -16.20
C ALA A 179 -3.41 29.51 -17.53
N ALA A 180 -2.22 28.97 -17.80
CA ALA A 180 -1.53 29.18 -19.06
C ALA A 180 -2.29 28.59 -20.26
N ASP A 181 -2.89 27.41 -20.11
CA ASP A 181 -3.67 26.77 -21.17
C ASP A 181 -4.96 27.53 -21.52
N ARG A 182 -5.53 28.22 -20.52
CA ARG A 182 -6.63 29.20 -20.72
C ARG A 182 -6.19 30.50 -21.37
N GLY A 183 -4.90 30.67 -21.69
CA GLY A 183 -4.37 31.84 -22.37
C GLY A 183 -4.16 33.06 -21.47
N MET A 184 -4.08 32.87 -20.16
CA MET A 184 -3.74 33.96 -19.22
C MET A 184 -2.31 34.45 -19.48
N ASP A 185 -2.05 35.73 -19.22
CA ASP A 185 -0.73 36.32 -19.36
C ASP A 185 0.23 35.89 -18.22
N LEU A 186 1.53 36.15 -18.41
CA LEU A 186 2.59 35.68 -17.51
C LEU A 186 2.39 36.14 -16.05
N ASP A 187 1.93 37.37 -15.85
CA ASP A 187 1.72 37.92 -14.51
C ASP A 187 0.53 37.25 -13.83
N SER A 188 -0.60 37.10 -14.54
CA SER A 188 -1.78 36.42 -14.02
C SER A 188 -1.52 34.93 -13.71
N VAL A 189 -0.71 34.26 -14.55
CA VAL A 189 -0.28 32.87 -14.30
C VAL A 189 0.63 32.78 -13.07
N ALA A 190 1.56 33.71 -12.90
CA ALA A 190 2.43 33.77 -11.73
C ALA A 190 1.62 34.03 -10.45
N GLU A 191 0.70 35.00 -10.47
CA GLU A 191 -0.20 35.31 -9.36
C GLU A 191 -1.07 34.11 -8.97
N THR A 192 -1.59 33.38 -9.96
CA THR A 192 -2.34 32.13 -9.73
C THR A 192 -1.49 31.08 -9.03
N ALA A 193 -0.25 30.89 -9.49
CA ALA A 193 0.69 29.94 -8.89
C ALA A 193 1.06 30.33 -7.45
N GLU A 194 1.25 31.63 -7.17
CA GLU A 194 1.52 32.12 -5.82
C GLU A 194 0.30 31.99 -4.91
N ALA A 195 -0.91 32.26 -5.42
CA ALA A 195 -2.15 32.17 -4.65
C ALA A 195 -2.39 30.75 -4.16
N ILE A 196 -2.22 29.75 -5.03
CA ILE A 196 -2.36 28.35 -4.62
C ILE A 196 -1.21 27.90 -3.72
N ALA A 197 0.04 28.31 -4.00
CA ALA A 197 1.19 27.94 -3.16
C ALA A 197 1.05 28.43 -1.71
N LYS A 198 0.40 29.59 -1.49
CA LYS A 198 0.12 30.13 -0.15
C LYS A 198 -0.98 29.38 0.62
N ARG A 199 -1.79 28.58 -0.07
CA ARG A 199 -2.95 27.85 0.48
C ARG A 199 -2.65 26.37 0.72
N ILE A 200 -1.48 25.89 0.33
CA ILE A 200 -1.07 24.50 0.49
C ILE A 200 -0.20 24.35 1.74
N GLY A 201 -0.49 23.34 2.55
CA GLY A 201 0.44 22.83 3.56
C GLY A 201 0.62 21.33 3.40
N SER A 202 1.85 20.86 3.62
CA SER A 202 2.27 19.49 3.40
C SER A 202 3.05 18.94 4.59
N LEU A 203 2.85 17.67 4.93
CA LEU A 203 3.71 16.97 5.88
C LEU A 203 3.97 15.53 5.44
N GLY A 204 5.24 15.14 5.44
CA GLY A 204 5.70 13.78 5.17
C GLY A 204 5.84 12.93 6.43
N VAL A 205 5.78 11.61 6.26
CA VAL A 205 6.17 10.60 7.25
C VAL A 205 6.89 9.47 6.53
N ALA A 206 7.98 9.00 7.11
CA ALA A 206 8.77 7.89 6.59
C ALA A 206 8.83 6.74 7.60
N LEU A 207 8.62 5.52 7.11
CA LEU A 207 8.81 4.27 7.84
C LEU A 207 10.27 3.79 7.74
N ASN A 208 10.98 4.18 6.68
CA ASN A 208 12.40 3.91 6.50
C ASN A 208 13.11 5.09 5.82
N ALA A 209 14.44 5.09 5.89
CA ALA A 209 15.25 6.07 5.16
C ALA A 209 15.35 5.68 3.68
N VAL A 210 15.49 6.69 2.81
CA VAL A 210 15.72 6.48 1.38
C VAL A 210 17.02 5.73 1.11
N THR A 211 16.97 4.78 0.18
CA THR A 211 18.17 4.15 -0.35
C THR A 211 18.63 4.87 -1.60
N ILE A 212 19.75 5.61 -1.51
CA ILE A 212 20.29 6.39 -2.62
C ILE A 212 21.03 5.48 -3.62
N PRO A 213 20.69 5.49 -4.92
CA PRO A 213 21.43 4.73 -5.93
C PRO A 213 22.91 5.10 -5.99
N GLY A 214 23.79 4.10 -5.89
CA GLY A 214 25.25 4.31 -5.92
C GLY A 214 25.88 4.73 -4.59
N ALA A 215 25.11 4.87 -3.51
CA ALA A 215 25.68 5.09 -2.18
C ALA A 215 26.46 3.86 -1.69
N ALA A 216 27.52 4.09 -0.91
CA ALA A 216 28.35 3.03 -0.37
C ALA A 216 27.62 2.16 0.68
N SER A 217 26.59 2.70 1.32
CA SER A 217 25.78 2.01 2.32
C SER A 217 24.36 2.55 2.37
N VAL A 218 23.42 1.73 2.80
CA VAL A 218 22.06 2.15 3.18
C VAL A 218 22.12 3.03 4.44
N ASN A 219 21.25 4.04 4.50
CA ASN A 219 21.10 4.89 5.68
C ASN A 219 20.29 4.15 6.76
N ASP A 220 20.88 3.96 7.94
CA ASP A 220 20.34 3.20 9.08
C ASP A 220 19.73 4.10 10.17
N ARG A 221 19.38 5.34 9.82
CA ARG A 221 18.84 6.32 10.78
C ARG A 221 17.48 5.95 11.39
N LEU A 222 16.72 5.11 10.72
CA LEU A 222 15.45 4.56 11.21
C LEU A 222 15.61 3.07 11.39
N ASP A 223 15.42 2.61 12.62
CA ASP A 223 15.41 1.19 12.96
C ASP A 223 14.01 0.59 12.72
N ALA A 224 13.87 -0.72 12.95
CA ALA A 224 12.60 -1.43 12.73
C ALA A 224 11.44 -0.96 13.63
N SER A 225 11.68 -0.10 14.61
CA SER A 225 10.68 0.35 15.60
C SER A 225 10.32 1.83 15.51
N THR A 226 11.03 2.58 14.66
CA THR A 226 10.95 4.05 14.61
C THR A 226 10.51 4.57 13.24
N ILE A 227 9.61 5.53 13.26
CA ILE A 227 9.18 6.32 12.11
C ILE A 227 9.71 7.74 12.24
N GLU A 228 9.77 8.48 11.13
CA GLU A 228 10.15 9.89 11.15
C GLU A 228 9.07 10.78 10.58
N ILE A 229 8.63 11.76 11.39
CA ILE A 229 7.59 12.71 11.02
C ILE A 229 8.26 13.99 10.52
N GLY A 230 7.82 14.45 9.36
CA GLY A 230 8.34 15.62 8.66
C GLY A 230 9.64 15.38 7.91
N LEU A 231 10.00 14.13 7.59
CA LEU A 231 11.23 13.82 6.85
C LEU A 231 11.19 14.44 5.45
N GLY A 232 12.32 14.99 4.99
CA GLY A 232 12.43 15.67 3.69
C GLY A 232 12.63 14.71 2.51
N ILE A 233 12.27 15.16 1.31
CA ILE A 233 12.33 14.34 0.09
C ILE A 233 13.75 13.95 -0.35
N HIS A 234 14.81 14.53 0.22
CA HIS A 234 16.19 14.09 -0.02
C HIS A 234 16.79 13.31 1.17
N GLY A 235 15.94 12.89 2.13
CA GLY A 235 16.36 12.20 3.34
C GLY A 235 16.78 13.13 4.48
N GLU A 236 16.47 14.44 4.39
CA GLU A 236 16.79 15.39 5.46
C GLU A 236 15.95 15.15 6.71
N ALA A 237 16.53 15.45 7.87
CA ALA A 237 15.84 15.32 9.15
C ALA A 237 14.50 16.05 9.20
N GLY A 238 13.50 15.34 9.74
CA GLY A 238 12.18 15.88 10.04
C GLY A 238 12.09 16.52 11.41
N ILE A 239 10.85 16.70 11.86
CA ILE A 239 10.52 17.30 13.15
C ILE A 239 11.03 16.40 14.28
N ARG A 240 10.69 15.11 14.21
CA ARG A 240 11.02 14.12 15.25
C ARG A 240 10.91 12.70 14.73
N GLN A 241 11.63 11.80 15.41
CA GLN A 241 11.38 10.37 15.35
C GLN A 241 10.33 9.99 16.40
N SER A 242 9.58 8.93 16.13
CA SER A 242 8.50 8.42 16.98
C SER A 242 8.45 6.89 16.88
N PRO A 243 7.96 6.15 17.90
CA PRO A 243 7.52 4.78 17.69
C PRO A 243 6.46 4.69 16.60
N LEU A 244 6.30 3.49 16.01
CA LEU A 244 5.21 3.22 15.07
C LEU A 244 3.85 3.60 15.67
N MET A 245 3.04 4.31 14.89
CA MET A 245 1.71 4.79 15.28
C MET A 245 0.62 4.07 14.50
N SER A 246 -0.59 4.02 15.04
CA SER A 246 -1.77 3.67 14.23
C SER A 246 -1.96 4.68 13.09
N SER A 247 -2.60 4.26 12.01
CA SER A 247 -2.91 5.17 10.88
C SER A 247 -3.73 6.38 11.33
N ASP A 248 -4.69 6.18 12.23
CA ASP A 248 -5.55 7.26 12.75
C ASP A 248 -4.77 8.28 13.60
N ASP A 249 -3.86 7.81 14.46
CA ASP A 249 -3.04 8.72 15.27
C ASP A 249 -2.00 9.46 14.43
N LEU A 250 -1.46 8.80 13.39
CA LEU A 250 -0.58 9.43 12.43
C LEU A 250 -1.31 10.50 11.60
N ALA A 251 -2.54 10.22 11.15
CA ALA A 251 -3.39 11.19 10.47
C ALA A 251 -3.68 12.42 11.36
N LYS A 252 -3.97 12.22 12.65
CA LYS A 252 -4.14 13.33 13.62
C LYS A 252 -2.91 14.22 13.69
N VAL A 253 -1.71 13.63 13.79
CA VAL A 253 -0.46 14.40 13.82
C VAL A 253 -0.30 15.20 12.53
N ILE A 254 -0.40 14.54 11.38
CA ILE A 254 -0.22 15.16 10.07
C ILE A 254 -1.17 16.33 9.85
N VAL A 255 -2.47 16.09 10.00
CA VAL A 255 -3.51 17.08 9.70
C VAL A 255 -3.43 18.27 10.68
N THR A 256 -3.20 18.00 11.97
CA THR A 256 -3.06 19.05 12.98
C THR A 256 -1.84 19.92 12.71
N THR A 257 -0.69 19.32 12.37
CA THR A 257 0.51 20.09 12.02
C THR A 257 0.28 20.97 10.79
N ILE A 258 -0.38 20.46 9.74
CA ILE A 258 -0.69 21.25 8.54
C ILE A 258 -1.66 22.40 8.85
N ARG A 259 -2.72 22.13 9.63
CA ARG A 259 -3.70 23.13 10.04
C ARG A 259 -3.04 24.27 10.83
N ASP A 260 -2.25 23.90 11.83
CA ASP A 260 -1.64 24.83 12.79
C ASP A 260 -0.38 25.51 12.24
N TYR A 261 0.15 25.08 11.09
CA TYR A 261 1.23 25.79 10.40
C TYR A 261 0.78 27.18 9.91
N GLY A 262 -0.47 27.28 9.43
CA GLY A 262 -1.22 28.51 9.15
C GLY A 262 -0.49 29.61 8.37
N LEU A 263 -0.97 30.85 8.34
CA LEU A 263 -0.26 32.04 7.85
C LEU A 263 -0.03 33.01 9.02
N ILE A 264 1.10 33.73 9.04
CA ILE A 264 1.33 34.76 10.07
C ILE A 264 0.56 36.03 9.67
N SER A 265 -0.45 36.41 10.46
CA SER A 265 -1.15 37.69 10.31
C SER A 265 -0.40 38.78 11.07
N SER A 266 0.08 39.80 10.34
CA SER A 266 0.82 40.93 10.89
C SER A 266 -0.06 42.06 11.44
N SER A 267 -1.31 41.76 11.81
CA SER A 267 -2.34 42.77 12.16
C SER A 267 -2.35 43.21 13.63
N SER A 268 -1.44 42.70 14.46
CA SER A 268 -1.33 43.06 15.89
C SER A 268 0.11 42.98 16.38
N ALA A 269 0.39 43.57 17.55
CA ALA A 269 1.71 43.58 18.21
C ALA A 269 2.30 42.19 18.55
N GLU A 270 1.61 41.12 18.19
CA GLU A 270 2.05 39.72 18.26
C GLU A 270 1.67 39.02 16.94
N ASP A 271 2.63 38.27 16.38
CA ASP A 271 2.45 37.41 15.20
C ASP A 271 1.44 36.31 15.51
N LYS A 272 0.21 36.41 14.96
CA LYS A 272 -0.82 35.38 15.14
C LYS A 272 -0.87 34.45 13.94
N ILE A 273 -0.85 33.14 14.19
CA ILE A 273 -1.04 32.14 13.15
C ILE A 273 -2.54 32.02 12.82
N VAL A 274 -2.88 32.22 11.54
CA VAL A 274 -4.19 31.97 10.94
C VAL A 274 -4.18 30.56 10.35
N PRO A 275 -5.01 29.61 10.80
CA PRO A 275 -4.98 28.23 10.32
C PRO A 275 -5.06 28.09 8.79
N THR A 276 -4.44 27.05 8.24
CA THR A 276 -4.48 26.76 6.79
C THR A 276 -5.91 26.48 6.32
N PHE A 277 -6.74 25.93 7.21
CA PHE A 277 -8.16 25.66 7.02
C PHE A 277 -8.89 25.59 8.38
N ALA A 278 -10.21 25.68 8.36
CA ALA A 278 -11.10 25.63 9.51
C ALA A 278 -12.39 24.85 9.22
N GLU A 279 -13.20 24.62 10.25
CA GLU A 279 -14.54 24.02 10.11
C GLU A 279 -15.37 24.74 9.05
N GLY A 280 -16.05 23.97 8.20
CA GLY A 280 -16.84 24.47 7.07
C GLY A 280 -16.04 24.72 5.78
N ASP A 281 -14.71 24.60 5.78
CA ASP A 281 -13.91 24.75 4.57
C ASP A 281 -14.05 23.56 3.60
N GLU A 282 -14.01 23.85 2.30
CA GLU A 282 -13.85 22.86 1.24
C GLU A 282 -12.36 22.66 0.94
N LEU A 283 -11.92 21.40 0.91
CA LEU A 283 -10.52 21.00 0.77
C LEU A 283 -10.29 20.09 -0.44
N ALA A 284 -9.10 20.20 -1.01
CA ALA A 284 -8.51 19.15 -1.84
C ALA A 284 -7.28 18.56 -1.12
N VAL A 285 -7.19 17.23 -1.13
CA VAL A 285 -6.17 16.47 -0.39
C VAL A 285 -5.37 15.60 -1.35
N MET A 286 -4.04 15.70 -1.30
CA MET A 286 -3.13 14.83 -2.02
C MET A 286 -2.38 13.90 -1.06
N MET A 287 -2.66 12.61 -1.21
CA MET A 287 -2.00 11.48 -0.58
C MET A 287 -0.87 11.01 -1.49
N ASN A 288 0.34 11.52 -1.23
CA ASN A 288 1.52 11.24 -2.02
C ASN A 288 2.31 10.05 -1.44
N ASN A 289 2.55 9.03 -2.25
CA ASN A 289 3.42 7.91 -1.93
C ASN A 289 4.89 8.30 -2.19
N LEU A 290 5.75 8.14 -1.18
CA LEU A 290 7.17 8.48 -1.28
C LEU A 290 8.00 7.45 -2.08
N GLY A 291 7.38 6.36 -2.52
CA GLY A 291 7.90 5.42 -3.51
C GLY A 291 7.86 3.96 -3.07
N GLY A 292 8.00 3.70 -1.77
CA GLY A 292 8.09 2.35 -1.19
C GLY A 292 6.82 1.83 -0.51
N THR A 293 5.73 2.59 -0.46
CA THR A 293 4.50 2.21 0.27
C THR A 293 3.51 1.47 -0.63
N SER A 294 2.83 0.45 -0.11
CA SER A 294 1.83 -0.28 -0.89
C SER A 294 0.54 0.53 -1.11
N ASN A 295 -0.19 0.23 -2.18
CA ASN A 295 -1.51 0.85 -2.41
C ASN A 295 -2.51 0.51 -1.28
N PHE A 296 -2.38 -0.65 -0.66
CA PHE A 296 -3.17 -1.05 0.50
C PHE A 296 -2.96 -0.11 1.69
N GLU A 297 -1.70 0.16 2.06
CA GLU A 297 -1.35 1.12 3.11
C GLU A 297 -1.80 2.55 2.75
N MET A 298 -1.62 2.96 1.49
CA MET A 298 -2.08 4.28 1.02
C MET A 298 -3.60 4.45 1.16
N SER A 299 -4.39 3.40 0.88
CA SER A 299 -5.85 3.43 1.08
C SER A 299 -6.24 3.55 2.55
N ILE A 300 -5.55 2.84 3.45
CA ILE A 300 -5.78 2.94 4.90
C ILE A 300 -5.49 4.36 5.40
N LEU A 301 -4.34 4.94 5.04
CA LEU A 301 -3.98 6.29 5.46
C LEU A 301 -4.94 7.34 4.86
N THR A 302 -5.39 7.14 3.62
CA THR A 302 -6.40 8.00 2.98
C THR A 302 -7.70 7.98 3.78
N ASN A 303 -8.18 6.80 4.19
CA ASN A 303 -9.36 6.67 5.05
C ASN A 303 -9.17 7.45 6.35
N SER A 304 -8.07 7.22 7.07
CA SER A 304 -7.78 7.92 8.34
C SER A 304 -7.75 9.45 8.18
N VAL A 305 -7.12 9.98 7.13
CA VAL A 305 -7.03 11.43 6.88
C VAL A 305 -8.37 12.03 6.49
N VAL A 306 -9.09 11.42 5.54
CA VAL A 306 -10.37 11.96 5.04
C VAL A 306 -11.44 11.87 6.13
N SER A 307 -11.55 10.75 6.85
CA SER A 307 -12.50 10.61 7.96
C SER A 307 -12.23 11.62 9.09
N LEU A 308 -10.96 11.92 9.38
CA LEU A 308 -10.60 12.95 10.36
C LEU A 308 -11.02 14.36 9.91
N LEU A 309 -10.79 14.69 8.63
CA LEU A 309 -11.14 15.99 8.06
C LEU A 309 -12.66 16.19 7.99
N GLU A 310 -13.40 15.18 7.54
CA GLU A 310 -14.86 15.28 7.32
C GLU A 310 -15.68 15.10 8.61
N GLY A 311 -15.22 14.26 9.53
CA GLY A 311 -15.89 14.04 10.81
C GLY A 311 -15.47 15.07 11.86
N PRO A 312 -14.44 14.79 12.69
CA PRO A 312 -14.06 15.66 13.81
C PRO A 312 -13.66 17.10 13.46
N MET A 313 -13.17 17.36 12.25
CA MET A 313 -12.77 18.72 11.83
C MET A 313 -13.84 19.47 11.02
N GLY A 314 -14.95 18.82 10.67
CA GLY A 314 -16.09 19.44 9.98
C GLY A 314 -15.75 20.13 8.66
N CYS A 315 -14.73 19.67 7.95
CA CYS A 315 -14.37 20.15 6.60
C CYS A 315 -15.06 19.29 5.53
N ARG A 316 -15.13 19.77 4.28
CA ARG A 316 -15.61 18.97 3.13
C ARG A 316 -14.44 18.63 2.21
N VAL A 317 -14.13 17.35 2.01
CA VAL A 317 -13.03 16.92 1.12
C VAL A 317 -13.57 16.52 -0.24
N SER A 318 -13.52 17.43 -1.21
CA SER A 318 -14.15 17.21 -2.52
C SER A 318 -13.21 16.67 -3.60
N ARG A 319 -11.89 16.70 -3.37
CA ARG A 319 -10.89 16.00 -4.20
C ARG A 319 -9.93 15.23 -3.33
N VAL A 320 -9.70 13.98 -3.72
CA VAL A 320 -8.69 13.12 -3.12
C VAL A 320 -7.79 12.61 -4.24
N TYR A 321 -6.53 13.05 -4.23
CA TYR A 321 -5.48 12.60 -5.14
C TYR A 321 -4.68 11.53 -4.41
N VAL A 322 -4.56 10.30 -4.95
CA VAL A 322 -3.79 9.22 -4.32
C VAL A 322 -2.83 8.63 -5.34
N GLY A 323 -1.54 8.58 -5.01
CA GLY A 323 -0.52 8.00 -5.88
C GLY A 323 0.87 8.55 -5.62
N SER A 324 1.82 8.19 -6.49
CA SER A 324 3.19 8.71 -6.45
C SER A 324 3.28 10.00 -7.26
N TYR A 325 3.30 11.14 -6.57
CA TYR A 325 3.42 12.46 -7.20
C TYR A 325 4.85 13.00 -7.10
N MET A 326 5.43 12.98 -5.90
CA MET A 326 6.82 13.39 -5.67
C MET A 326 7.46 12.39 -4.72
N THR A 327 8.21 11.45 -5.27
CA THR A 327 8.83 10.36 -4.53
C THR A 327 10.15 10.78 -3.88
N SER A 328 10.75 9.87 -3.14
CA SER A 328 12.15 9.86 -2.74
C SER A 328 12.67 8.45 -2.96
N PHE A 329 12.94 8.09 -4.22
CA PHE A 329 13.23 6.73 -4.67
C PHE A 329 12.28 5.66 -4.11
N ASP A 330 12.79 4.82 -3.20
CA ASP A 330 12.10 3.67 -2.59
C ASP A 330 11.73 3.92 -1.13
N MET A 331 11.74 5.19 -0.69
CA MET A 331 11.35 5.54 0.67
C MET A 331 9.93 5.05 0.93
N GLN A 332 9.82 4.12 1.89
CA GLN A 332 8.54 3.67 2.41
C GLN A 332 8.02 4.76 3.34
N GLY A 333 6.96 5.42 2.91
CA GLY A 333 6.37 6.57 3.58
C GLY A 333 5.33 7.24 2.70
N ALA A 334 4.69 8.26 3.26
CA ALA A 334 3.70 9.05 2.56
C ALA A 334 3.83 10.52 2.95
N SER A 335 3.33 11.42 2.11
CA SER A 335 3.09 12.81 2.51
C SER A 335 1.67 13.21 2.18
N VAL A 336 1.09 14.05 3.02
CA VAL A 336 -0.24 14.62 2.82
C VAL A 336 -0.07 16.09 2.49
N SER A 337 -0.65 16.54 1.39
CA SER A 337 -0.78 17.95 1.05
C SER A 337 -2.25 18.35 1.08
N ILE A 338 -2.60 19.39 1.82
CA ILE A 338 -3.97 19.91 1.94
C ILE A 338 -4.00 21.31 1.37
N VAL A 339 -4.96 21.57 0.48
CA VAL A 339 -5.22 22.90 -0.05
C VAL A 339 -6.65 23.33 0.26
N ASN A 340 -6.79 24.52 0.84
CA ASN A 340 -8.08 25.16 1.04
C ASN A 340 -8.57 25.76 -0.29
N ILE A 341 -9.75 25.34 -0.72
CA ILE A 341 -10.39 25.72 -1.98
C ILE A 341 -11.77 26.40 -1.77
N THR A 342 -12.09 26.78 -0.53
CA THR A 342 -13.33 27.50 -0.17
C THR A 342 -13.47 28.81 -0.94
N GLY A 343 -14.68 29.09 -1.44
CA GLY A 343 -15.06 30.42 -1.95
C GLY A 343 -14.41 30.86 -3.26
N GLU A 344 -13.52 30.06 -3.86
CA GLU A 344 -12.77 30.40 -5.07
C GLU A 344 -13.05 29.44 -6.22
N GLY A 345 -14.17 29.65 -6.93
CA GLY A 345 -14.53 28.86 -8.12
C GLY A 345 -13.43 28.83 -9.21
N ALA A 346 -12.55 29.84 -9.23
CA ALA A 346 -11.39 29.87 -10.13
C ALA A 346 -10.36 28.76 -9.81
N ILE A 347 -9.97 28.56 -8.54
CA ILE A 347 -8.99 27.52 -8.14
C ILE A 347 -9.58 26.12 -8.38
N LYS A 348 -10.83 25.93 -7.97
CA LYS A 348 -11.61 24.70 -8.19
C LYS A 348 -11.53 24.27 -9.66
N GLY A 349 -11.90 25.19 -10.56
CA GLY A 349 -11.86 24.95 -11.99
C GLY A 349 -10.45 24.79 -12.58
N LEU A 350 -9.40 25.34 -11.97
CA LEU A 350 -8.01 25.16 -12.42
C LEU A 350 -7.49 23.76 -12.08
N LEU A 351 -7.79 23.24 -10.87
CA LEU A 351 -7.46 21.88 -10.48
C LEU A 351 -8.19 20.85 -11.36
N ASP A 352 -9.47 21.09 -11.64
CA ASP A 352 -10.31 20.21 -12.46
C ASP A 352 -10.04 20.34 -13.98
N HIS A 353 -9.25 21.34 -14.41
CA HIS A 353 -8.96 21.54 -15.84
C HIS A 353 -8.32 20.28 -16.45
N PRO A 354 -8.73 19.83 -17.65
CA PRO A 354 -8.12 18.68 -18.31
C PRO A 354 -6.61 18.82 -18.44
N SER A 355 -5.89 17.71 -18.28
CA SER A 355 -4.45 17.62 -18.52
C SER A 355 -4.15 16.28 -19.19
N ASP A 356 -3.23 16.30 -20.14
CA ASP A 356 -2.69 15.08 -20.76
C ASP A 356 -1.25 14.79 -20.30
N ALA A 357 -0.82 15.44 -19.22
CA ALA A 357 0.48 15.19 -18.61
C ALA A 357 0.66 13.70 -18.30
N ILE A 358 1.86 13.21 -18.59
CA ILE A 358 2.21 11.79 -18.63
C ILE A 358 1.73 10.97 -17.43
N SER A 359 1.88 11.53 -16.23
CA SER A 359 1.58 10.86 -14.96
C SER A 359 0.37 11.44 -14.25
N TRP A 360 -0.36 12.38 -14.86
CA TRP A 360 -1.54 13.00 -14.24
C TRP A 360 -2.78 12.14 -14.48
N SER A 361 -3.17 11.37 -13.46
CA SER A 361 -4.41 10.60 -13.48
C SER A 361 -5.63 11.50 -13.31
N SER A 362 -6.70 11.21 -14.04
CA SER A 362 -8.02 11.81 -13.78
C SER A 362 -8.48 11.47 -12.36
N VAL A 363 -8.93 12.48 -11.62
CA VAL A 363 -9.48 12.31 -10.27
C VAL A 363 -11.00 12.24 -10.34
N ASP A 364 -11.58 11.33 -9.57
CA ASP A 364 -13.03 11.28 -9.39
C ASP A 364 -13.46 12.45 -8.49
N LEU A 365 -14.41 13.26 -9.00
CA LEU A 365 -14.80 14.51 -8.39
C LEU A 365 -16.11 14.33 -7.64
N TRP A 366 -16.13 14.65 -6.35
CA TRP A 366 -17.38 14.72 -5.61
C TRP A 366 -18.10 16.04 -5.94
N LYS A 367 -18.95 15.97 -6.97
CA LYS A 367 -19.59 17.14 -7.61
C LYS A 367 -20.71 17.77 -6.79
N SER A 368 -21.41 16.98 -5.97
CA SER A 368 -22.59 17.45 -5.23
C SER A 368 -22.18 18.20 -3.97
N GLU A 369 -22.64 19.44 -3.82
CA GLU A 369 -22.33 20.29 -2.66
C GLU A 369 -23.30 20.02 -1.49
N ASP A 370 -24.48 19.47 -1.77
CA ASP A 370 -25.59 19.31 -0.80
C ASP A 370 -25.95 17.85 -0.47
N GLU A 371 -25.36 16.87 -1.16
CA GLU A 371 -25.65 15.45 -0.96
C GLU A 371 -24.51 14.75 -0.22
N GLU A 372 -24.85 13.71 0.53
CA GLU A 372 -23.87 12.79 1.12
C GLU A 372 -22.94 12.20 0.05
N ARG A 373 -21.72 11.86 0.46
CA ARG A 373 -20.72 11.23 -0.43
C ARG A 373 -21.34 9.97 -1.03
N PRO A 374 -21.49 9.85 -2.37
CA PRO A 374 -22.20 8.72 -2.96
C PRO A 374 -21.62 7.35 -2.58
N SER A 375 -20.31 7.28 -2.36
CA SER A 375 -19.62 6.06 -1.94
C SER A 375 -19.86 5.65 -0.48
N ALA A 376 -20.56 6.47 0.31
CA ALA A 376 -21.01 6.10 1.66
C ALA A 376 -22.27 5.21 1.64
N VAL A 377 -22.96 5.13 0.50
CA VAL A 377 -24.15 4.30 0.33
C VAL A 377 -23.74 2.89 -0.08
N GLU A 378 -23.94 1.92 0.81
CA GLU A 378 -23.73 0.50 0.52
C GLU A 378 -24.84 -0.08 -0.36
N PHE A 379 -24.50 -1.04 -1.21
CA PHE A 379 -25.50 -1.85 -1.90
C PHE A 379 -26.11 -2.84 -0.92
N PRO A 380 -27.45 -2.94 -0.82
CA PRO A 380 -28.07 -3.91 0.06
C PRO A 380 -27.74 -5.34 -0.40
N GLU A 381 -27.39 -6.20 0.55
CA GLU A 381 -27.23 -7.63 0.29
C GLU A 381 -28.56 -8.23 -0.18
N VAL A 382 -28.51 -9.10 -1.19
CA VAL A 382 -29.65 -9.91 -1.62
C VAL A 382 -29.48 -11.30 -1.00
N PRO A 383 -30.25 -11.66 0.04
CA PRO A 383 -30.06 -12.92 0.73
C PRO A 383 -30.37 -14.11 -0.19
N GLY A 384 -29.58 -15.18 -0.07
CA GLY A 384 -29.88 -16.49 -0.65
C GLY A 384 -31.04 -17.20 0.06
N PRO A 385 -31.48 -18.38 -0.43
CA PRO A 385 -32.40 -19.24 0.32
C PRO A 385 -31.82 -19.55 1.71
N GLU A 386 -32.63 -19.57 2.77
CA GLU A 386 -32.17 -19.78 4.16
C GLU A 386 -31.16 -20.94 4.28
N GLU A 387 -29.90 -20.63 4.57
CA GLU A 387 -28.81 -21.60 4.79
C GLU A 387 -28.91 -22.31 6.17
N GLY A 388 -30.05 -22.16 6.86
CA GLY A 388 -30.17 -22.39 8.30
C GLY A 388 -30.61 -23.79 8.75
N ALA A 389 -31.17 -24.62 7.88
CA ALA A 389 -31.45 -26.00 8.23
C ALA A 389 -30.39 -26.88 7.59
N GLY A 390 -29.36 -27.25 8.38
CA GLY A 390 -28.54 -28.39 8.04
C GLY A 390 -29.43 -29.60 7.66
N PRO A 391 -28.96 -30.51 6.80
CA PRO A 391 -29.77 -31.62 6.34
C PRO A 391 -30.42 -32.36 7.53
N SER A 392 -31.73 -32.58 7.44
CA SER A 392 -32.45 -33.35 8.47
C SER A 392 -31.78 -34.72 8.61
N HIS A 393 -31.53 -35.12 9.85
CA HIS A 393 -30.98 -36.41 10.22
C HIS A 393 -32.08 -37.39 10.68
N ASP A 394 -33.35 -37.08 10.37
CA ASP A 394 -34.51 -37.89 10.72
C ASP A 394 -34.31 -39.34 10.27
N GLY A 395 -34.20 -40.25 11.24
CA GLY A 395 -34.05 -41.69 11.02
C GLY A 395 -32.63 -42.24 11.16
N VAL A 396 -31.59 -41.41 11.26
CA VAL A 396 -30.21 -41.86 11.50
C VAL A 396 -29.94 -41.93 13.01
N LYS A 397 -29.58 -43.10 13.54
CA LYS A 397 -29.31 -43.29 14.97
C LYS A 397 -27.86 -42.95 15.33
N ASN A 398 -27.62 -42.23 16.41
CA ASN A 398 -26.27 -42.04 16.96
C ASN A 398 -25.96 -43.08 18.04
N ASN A 399 -24.95 -43.93 17.80
CA ASN A 399 -24.45 -44.94 18.75
C ASN A 399 -23.12 -44.53 19.40
N ILE A 400 -22.74 -43.25 19.33
CA ILE A 400 -21.56 -42.70 20.02
C ILE A 400 -21.99 -42.19 21.40
N GLU A 401 -21.54 -42.88 22.46
CA GLU A 401 -21.80 -42.47 23.84
C GLU A 401 -21.23 -41.08 24.13
N ASN A 402 -22.02 -40.24 24.81
CA ASN A 402 -21.62 -38.88 25.21
C ASN A 402 -21.09 -38.00 24.07
N PHE A 403 -21.56 -38.22 22.83
CA PHE A 403 -21.07 -37.53 21.63
C PHE A 403 -20.91 -36.03 21.82
N ALA A 404 -21.94 -35.32 22.29
CA ALA A 404 -21.91 -33.87 22.44
C ALA A 404 -20.76 -33.40 23.35
N ALA A 405 -20.55 -34.07 24.49
CA ALA A 405 -19.48 -33.71 25.42
C ALA A 405 -18.08 -33.99 24.83
N VAL A 406 -17.93 -35.15 24.17
CA VAL A 406 -16.68 -35.53 23.50
C VAL A 406 -16.36 -34.58 22.34
N ALA A 407 -17.36 -34.24 21.52
CA ALA A 407 -17.23 -33.29 20.42
C ALA A 407 -16.80 -31.90 20.90
N VAL A 408 -17.41 -31.39 21.97
CA VAL A 408 -17.01 -30.12 22.59
C VAL A 408 -15.55 -30.16 23.04
N SER A 409 -15.12 -31.24 23.71
CA SER A 409 -13.72 -31.38 24.18
C SER A 409 -12.74 -31.39 23.00
N MET A 410 -13.01 -32.22 21.99
CA MET A 410 -12.18 -32.33 20.78
C MET A 410 -12.09 -31.02 20.00
N LEU A 411 -13.21 -30.31 19.82
CA LEU A 411 -13.23 -29.04 19.10
C LEU A 411 -12.44 -27.96 19.83
N ARG A 412 -12.58 -27.87 21.16
CA ARG A 412 -11.78 -26.92 21.95
C ARG A 412 -10.30 -27.25 21.88
N ALA A 413 -9.92 -28.52 22.06
CA ALA A 413 -8.52 -28.94 21.99
C ALA A 413 -7.89 -28.66 20.62
N ALA A 414 -8.60 -28.98 19.53
CA ALA A 414 -8.14 -28.72 18.16
C ALA A 414 -8.01 -27.22 17.86
N CYS A 415 -9.03 -26.41 18.17
CA CYS A 415 -9.03 -24.98 17.87
C CYS A 415 -8.01 -24.20 18.71
N SER A 416 -7.86 -24.54 20.00
CA SER A 416 -6.82 -23.95 20.84
C SER A 416 -5.43 -24.27 20.30
N MET A 417 -5.18 -25.52 19.91
CA MET A 417 -3.88 -25.93 19.34
C MET A 417 -3.55 -25.18 18.04
N LEU A 418 -4.53 -25.02 17.14
CA LEU A 418 -4.33 -24.24 15.91
C LEU A 418 -4.04 -22.76 16.23
N SER A 419 -4.72 -22.19 17.22
CA SER A 419 -4.50 -20.80 17.62
C SER A 419 -3.11 -20.60 18.23
N GLU A 420 -2.67 -21.51 19.11
CA GLU A 420 -1.33 -21.49 19.70
C GLU A 420 -0.21 -21.73 18.67
N SER A 421 -0.51 -22.49 17.62
CA SER A 421 0.46 -22.85 16.58
C SER A 421 0.56 -21.84 15.43
N GLU A 422 -0.28 -20.78 15.42
CA GLU A 422 -0.29 -19.74 14.39
C GLU A 422 1.12 -19.24 14.03
N PRO A 423 1.98 -18.82 15.01
CA PRO A 423 3.28 -18.23 14.66
C PRO A 423 4.21 -19.23 13.98
N LEU A 424 4.09 -20.53 14.33
CA LEU A 424 4.89 -21.59 13.73
C LEU A 424 4.44 -21.89 12.30
N LEU A 425 3.13 -22.00 12.09
CA LEU A 425 2.54 -22.27 10.79
C LEU A 425 2.82 -21.11 9.82
N THR A 426 2.65 -19.87 10.26
CA THR A 426 2.99 -18.66 9.51
C THR A 426 4.48 -18.61 9.17
N LYS A 427 5.36 -19.02 10.11
CA LYS A 427 6.80 -19.09 9.85
C LYS A 427 7.15 -20.11 8.77
N TYR A 428 6.60 -21.32 8.82
CA TYR A 428 6.85 -22.32 7.78
C TYR A 428 6.31 -21.85 6.43
N ASP A 429 5.10 -21.30 6.41
CA ASP A 429 4.48 -20.79 5.19
C ASP A 429 5.21 -19.57 4.61
N THR A 430 5.85 -18.74 5.43
CA THR A 430 6.71 -17.64 4.93
C THR A 430 7.91 -18.18 4.14
N ILE A 431 8.39 -19.38 4.47
CA ILE A 431 9.50 -20.03 3.79
C ILE A 431 9.02 -20.74 2.51
N VAL A 432 7.92 -21.50 2.60
CA VAL A 432 7.47 -22.41 1.52
C VAL A 432 6.20 -21.97 0.77
N GLY A 433 5.67 -20.79 1.07
CA GLY A 433 4.41 -20.24 0.58
C GLY A 433 4.37 -18.71 0.63
N ASP A 434 3.25 -18.12 1.07
CA ASP A 434 3.03 -16.67 1.17
C ASP A 434 2.93 -16.12 2.60
N GLY A 435 3.03 -17.00 3.60
CA GLY A 435 3.12 -16.60 5.01
C GLY A 435 1.79 -16.23 5.65
N ASP A 436 0.68 -16.81 5.20
CA ASP A 436 -0.65 -16.56 5.74
C ASP A 436 -1.40 -17.82 6.23
N CYS A 437 -0.81 -19.01 6.05
CA CYS A 437 -1.44 -20.26 6.46
C CYS A 437 -1.78 -20.30 7.96
N GLY A 438 -0.87 -19.85 8.83
CA GLY A 438 -1.11 -19.83 10.28
C GLY A 438 -2.29 -18.92 10.63
N LEU A 439 -2.27 -17.69 10.11
CA LEU A 439 -3.35 -16.71 10.30
C LEU A 439 -4.69 -17.25 9.80
N THR A 440 -4.71 -17.97 8.68
CA THR A 440 -5.92 -18.58 8.11
C THR A 440 -6.48 -19.68 9.02
N MET A 441 -5.61 -20.56 9.55
CA MET A 441 -6.03 -21.61 10.49
C MET A 441 -6.53 -21.03 11.82
N GLU A 442 -5.89 -19.98 12.33
CA GLU A 442 -6.31 -19.30 13.56
C GLU A 442 -7.71 -18.66 13.40
N ARG A 443 -7.98 -17.98 12.27
CA ARG A 443 -9.31 -17.40 12.00
C ARG A 443 -10.42 -18.45 12.01
N GLY A 444 -10.19 -19.58 11.34
CA GLY A 444 -11.12 -20.72 11.34
C GLY A 444 -11.35 -21.28 12.74
N ALA A 445 -10.27 -21.47 13.50
CA ALA A 445 -10.34 -21.97 14.88
C ALA A 445 -11.11 -21.01 15.81
N LYS A 446 -10.86 -19.70 15.70
CA LYS A 446 -11.57 -18.67 16.48
C LYS A 446 -13.07 -18.64 16.16
N GLU A 447 -13.44 -18.74 14.89
CA GLU A 447 -14.84 -18.76 14.48
C GLU A 447 -15.59 -20.00 14.99
N VAL A 448 -14.95 -21.18 14.90
CA VAL A 448 -15.53 -22.43 15.45
C VAL A 448 -15.74 -22.31 16.96
N LEU A 449 -14.76 -21.78 17.70
CA LEU A 449 -14.89 -21.55 19.14
C LEU A 449 -15.99 -20.53 19.46
N LEU A 450 -16.07 -19.44 18.69
CA LEU A 450 -17.08 -18.40 18.87
C LEU A 450 -18.51 -18.97 18.71
N ARG A 451 -18.75 -19.73 17.64
CA ARG A 451 -20.05 -20.39 17.42
C ARG A 451 -20.33 -21.49 18.43
N LEU A 452 -19.31 -22.22 18.88
CA LEU A 452 -19.45 -23.22 19.94
C LEU A 452 -19.91 -22.57 21.25
N ASP A 453 -19.28 -21.48 21.65
CA ASP A 453 -19.58 -20.73 22.88
C ASP A 453 -20.95 -20.03 22.82
N ALA A 454 -21.35 -19.57 21.63
CA ALA A 454 -22.66 -18.97 21.37
C ALA A 454 -23.81 -20.00 21.27
N GLY A 455 -23.50 -21.31 21.22
CA GLY A 455 -24.50 -22.36 21.01
C GLY A 455 -25.03 -22.44 19.57
N GLU A 456 -24.28 -21.90 18.61
CA GLU A 456 -24.61 -21.83 17.18
C GLU A 456 -24.05 -23.02 16.38
N LEU A 457 -23.19 -23.86 17.00
CA LEU A 457 -22.81 -25.17 16.46
C LEU A 457 -23.79 -26.24 16.93
N ASP A 458 -24.43 -26.94 15.98
CA ASP A 458 -25.32 -28.05 16.32
C ASP A 458 -24.53 -29.31 16.67
N ILE A 459 -24.28 -29.49 17.97
CA ILE A 459 -23.60 -30.65 18.55
C ILE A 459 -24.55 -31.79 18.93
N SER A 460 -25.84 -31.73 18.52
CA SER A 460 -26.82 -32.76 18.86
C SER A 460 -26.53 -34.10 18.17
N HIS A 461 -25.93 -34.04 16.97
CA HIS A 461 -25.64 -35.20 16.15
C HIS A 461 -24.42 -34.92 15.24
N PRO A 462 -23.60 -35.94 14.87
CA PRO A 462 -22.46 -35.76 13.97
C PRO A 462 -22.78 -35.08 12.62
N ILE A 463 -23.94 -35.40 12.03
CA ILE A 463 -24.38 -34.87 10.72
C ILE A 463 -24.53 -33.33 10.72
N PRO A 464 -25.39 -32.73 11.57
CA PRO A 464 -25.52 -31.29 11.61
C PRO A 464 -24.25 -30.63 12.16
N LEU A 465 -23.47 -31.28 13.03
CA LEU A 465 -22.17 -30.76 13.47
C LEU A 465 -21.23 -30.50 12.30
N PHE A 466 -21.03 -31.47 11.41
CA PHE A 466 -20.16 -31.26 10.24
C PHE A 466 -20.69 -30.18 9.29
N SER A 467 -22.01 -30.02 9.19
CA SER A 467 -22.60 -28.92 8.41
C SER A 467 -22.31 -27.56 9.07
N SER A 468 -22.46 -27.45 10.39
CA SER A 468 -22.14 -26.25 11.15
C SER A 468 -20.63 -25.91 11.10
N LEU A 469 -19.75 -26.92 11.16
CA LEU A 469 -18.30 -26.73 10.99
C LEU A 469 -17.96 -26.24 9.59
N ALA A 470 -18.56 -26.82 8.55
CA ALA A 470 -18.39 -26.36 7.17
C ALA A 470 -18.77 -24.88 7.02
N ASN A 471 -19.92 -24.48 7.57
CA ASN A 471 -20.37 -23.09 7.52
C ASN A 471 -19.45 -22.15 8.31
N ALA A 472 -18.91 -22.60 9.46
CA ALA A 472 -17.97 -21.82 10.25
C ALA A 472 -16.66 -21.56 9.49
N VAL A 473 -16.06 -22.61 8.90
CA VAL A 473 -14.82 -22.45 8.13
C VAL A 473 -15.05 -21.68 6.83
N SER A 474 -16.19 -21.88 6.14
CA SER A 474 -16.54 -21.12 4.94
C SER A 474 -16.65 -19.62 5.18
N ALA A 475 -17.18 -19.21 6.34
CA ALA A 475 -17.37 -17.81 6.69
C ALA A 475 -16.08 -17.09 7.12
N SER A 476 -15.08 -17.83 7.62
CA SER A 476 -13.93 -17.26 8.33
C SER A 476 -12.57 -17.57 7.68
N MET A 477 -12.47 -18.64 6.90
CA MET A 477 -11.25 -19.06 6.23
C MET A 477 -11.31 -18.70 4.74
N GLY A 478 -10.48 -17.74 4.34
CA GLY A 478 -10.26 -17.43 2.93
C GLY A 478 -9.34 -18.44 2.23
N GLY A 479 -9.26 -18.35 0.90
CA GLY A 479 -8.30 -19.11 0.09
C GLY A 479 -8.59 -20.61 -0.01
N THR A 480 -7.61 -21.36 -0.50
CA THR A 480 -7.78 -22.79 -0.83
C THR A 480 -8.06 -23.65 0.40
N SER A 481 -7.41 -23.36 1.54
CA SER A 481 -7.57 -24.15 2.77
C SER A 481 -8.99 -24.12 3.32
N GLY A 482 -9.65 -22.95 3.30
CA GLY A 482 -11.04 -22.81 3.75
C GLY A 482 -12.00 -23.66 2.92
N VAL A 483 -11.89 -23.57 1.59
CA VAL A 483 -12.72 -24.34 0.66
C VAL A 483 -12.50 -25.85 0.79
N LEU A 484 -11.24 -26.29 0.95
CA LEU A 484 -10.93 -27.72 1.12
C LEU A 484 -11.50 -28.28 2.43
N LEU A 485 -11.40 -27.54 3.54
CA LEU A 485 -11.97 -27.97 4.82
C LEU A 485 -13.51 -27.94 4.80
N GLU A 486 -14.11 -26.92 4.18
CA GLU A 486 -15.57 -26.89 3.96
C GLU A 486 -16.03 -28.13 3.19
N LEU A 487 -15.37 -28.44 2.06
CA LEU A 487 -15.66 -29.62 1.25
C LEU A 487 -15.51 -30.91 2.06
N MET A 488 -14.44 -31.03 2.85
CA MET A 488 -14.20 -32.17 3.72
C MET A 488 -15.36 -32.38 4.69
N PHE A 489 -15.73 -31.35 5.46
CA PHE A 489 -16.81 -31.45 6.44
C PHE A 489 -18.17 -31.70 5.79
N ARG A 490 -18.51 -31.02 4.70
CA ARG A 490 -19.77 -31.29 3.96
C ARG A 490 -19.84 -32.74 3.47
N LYS A 491 -18.71 -33.31 3.02
CA LYS A 491 -18.65 -34.70 2.55
C LYS A 491 -18.71 -35.71 3.69
N MET A 492 -18.10 -35.42 4.83
CA MET A 492 -18.28 -36.21 6.06
C MET A 492 -19.76 -36.27 6.46
N GLY A 493 -20.44 -35.11 6.53
CA GLY A 493 -21.87 -35.04 6.84
C GLY A 493 -22.73 -35.80 5.83
N THR A 494 -22.47 -35.62 4.53
CA THR A 494 -23.17 -36.33 3.43
C THR A 494 -22.99 -37.84 3.51
N TYR A 495 -21.77 -38.31 3.84
CA TYR A 495 -21.52 -39.74 4.02
C TYR A 495 -22.34 -40.29 5.19
N LEU A 496 -22.34 -39.61 6.34
CA LEU A 496 -23.08 -40.07 7.53
C LEU A 496 -24.60 -40.07 7.31
N LEU A 497 -25.14 -39.13 6.55
CA LEU A 497 -26.56 -39.12 6.14
C LEU A 497 -26.98 -40.36 5.36
N SER A 498 -26.05 -41.01 4.66
CA SER A 498 -26.32 -42.25 3.91
C SER A 498 -26.32 -43.52 4.76
N GLN A 499 -26.03 -43.40 6.06
CA GLN A 499 -25.94 -44.53 6.99
C GLN A 499 -27.21 -44.65 7.84
N ASP A 500 -27.57 -45.88 8.21
CA ASP A 500 -28.68 -46.13 9.15
C ASP A 500 -28.31 -45.78 10.60
N THR A 501 -27.01 -45.83 10.93
CA THR A 501 -26.48 -45.62 12.28
C THR A 501 -25.07 -45.04 12.22
N VAL A 502 -24.79 -44.08 13.09
CA VAL A 502 -23.47 -43.48 13.27
C VAL A 502 -22.77 -44.13 14.46
N ASP A 503 -21.66 -44.81 14.17
CA ASP A 503 -20.71 -45.39 15.12
C ASP A 503 -19.25 -45.03 14.76
N ALA A 504 -18.28 -45.54 15.54
CA ALA A 504 -16.86 -45.27 15.31
C ALA A 504 -16.38 -45.67 13.88
N LYS A 505 -16.92 -46.76 13.33
CA LYS A 505 -16.55 -47.23 11.98
C LYS A 505 -17.10 -46.31 10.90
N SER A 506 -18.35 -45.87 11.05
CA SER A 506 -18.94 -44.89 10.12
C SER A 506 -18.23 -43.52 10.21
N MET A 507 -17.75 -43.11 11.39
CA MET A 507 -16.97 -41.87 11.55
C MET A 507 -15.60 -41.96 10.86
N ALA A 508 -14.91 -43.10 10.99
CA ALA A 508 -13.67 -43.35 10.27
C ALA A 508 -13.89 -43.34 8.75
N SER A 509 -14.98 -43.94 8.28
CA SER A 509 -15.35 -43.96 6.86
C SER A 509 -15.77 -42.58 6.35
N ALA A 510 -16.44 -41.78 7.17
CA ALA A 510 -16.78 -40.40 6.86
C ALA A 510 -15.52 -39.55 6.72
N PHE A 511 -14.57 -39.68 7.65
CA PHE A 511 -13.27 -39.00 7.57
C PHE A 511 -12.53 -39.35 6.28
N SER A 512 -12.48 -40.64 5.92
CA SER A 512 -11.91 -41.10 4.64
C SER A 512 -12.63 -40.47 3.44
N ALA A 513 -13.97 -40.44 3.41
CA ALA A 513 -14.74 -39.80 2.34
C ALA A 513 -14.48 -38.28 2.24
N GLY A 514 -14.27 -37.61 3.38
CA GLY A 514 -13.85 -36.21 3.42
C GLY A 514 -12.46 -36.00 2.81
N VAL A 515 -11.48 -36.83 3.19
CA VAL A 515 -10.12 -36.78 2.64
C VAL A 515 -10.09 -37.07 1.14
N GLU A 516 -10.90 -38.03 0.67
CA GLU A 516 -11.07 -38.31 -0.76
C GLU A 516 -11.61 -37.09 -1.51
N ALA A 517 -12.56 -36.35 -0.93
CA ALA A 517 -13.07 -35.14 -1.54
C ALA A 517 -12.02 -34.02 -1.62
N VAL A 518 -11.22 -33.84 -0.56
CA VAL A 518 -10.09 -32.90 -0.57
C VAL A 518 -9.10 -33.26 -1.69
N SER A 519 -8.77 -34.55 -1.83
CA SER A 519 -7.90 -35.07 -2.88
C SER A 519 -8.50 -34.84 -4.28
N PHE A 520 -9.77 -35.21 -4.49
CA PHE A 520 -10.44 -35.12 -5.78
C PHE A 520 -10.59 -33.68 -6.27
N TYR A 521 -11.10 -32.77 -5.43
CA TYR A 521 -11.32 -31.37 -5.82
C TYR A 521 -10.05 -30.53 -5.76
N GLY A 522 -9.13 -30.84 -4.84
CA GLY A 522 -7.83 -30.17 -4.74
C GLY A 522 -6.82 -30.64 -5.80
N GLY A 523 -7.03 -31.81 -6.41
CA GLY A 523 -6.16 -32.39 -7.44
C GLY A 523 -4.80 -32.89 -6.94
N ALA A 524 -4.52 -32.75 -5.65
CA ALA A 524 -3.28 -33.18 -5.00
C ALA A 524 -3.42 -34.62 -4.45
N LYS A 525 -2.28 -35.24 -4.16
CA LYS A 525 -2.17 -36.60 -3.58
C LYS A 525 -1.02 -36.66 -2.59
N VAL A 526 -0.86 -37.79 -1.88
CA VAL A 526 0.36 -38.04 -1.09
C VAL A 526 1.61 -37.89 -1.97
N GLY A 527 2.60 -37.19 -1.45
CA GLY A 527 3.81 -36.74 -2.14
C GLY A 527 3.67 -35.39 -2.86
N SER A 528 2.51 -34.73 -2.76
CA SER A 528 2.31 -33.40 -3.40
C SER A 528 2.80 -32.25 -2.53
N ARG A 529 3.16 -32.54 -1.27
CA ARG A 529 3.62 -31.58 -0.27
C ARG A 529 2.49 -30.65 0.18
N THR A 530 1.42 -31.26 0.68
CA THR A 530 0.20 -30.58 1.16
C THR A 530 -0.36 -31.26 2.39
N MET A 531 -1.46 -30.73 2.94
CA MET A 531 -2.22 -31.39 4.01
C MET A 531 -2.60 -32.86 3.72
N LEU A 532 -2.65 -33.30 2.46
CA LEU A 532 -2.91 -34.69 2.10
C LEU A 532 -1.80 -35.65 2.52
N ASP A 533 -0.56 -35.17 2.67
CA ASP A 533 0.55 -35.96 3.21
C ASP A 533 0.32 -36.37 4.67
N ALA A 534 -0.50 -35.63 5.41
CA ALA A 534 -0.96 -36.00 6.74
C ALA A 534 -2.35 -36.67 6.73
N LEU A 535 -3.30 -36.13 5.96
CA LEU A 535 -4.70 -36.59 5.94
C LEU A 535 -4.86 -38.01 5.41
N VAL A 536 -4.19 -38.36 4.31
CA VAL A 536 -4.36 -39.68 3.69
C VAL A 536 -3.79 -40.79 4.57
N PRO A 537 -2.54 -40.70 5.10
CA PRO A 537 -2.05 -41.71 6.05
C PRO A 537 -2.91 -41.81 7.31
N ALA A 538 -3.44 -40.68 7.80
CA ALA A 538 -4.35 -40.66 8.94
C ALA A 538 -5.65 -41.43 8.65
N ALA A 539 -6.26 -41.19 7.48
CA ALA A 539 -7.51 -41.84 7.08
C ALA A 539 -7.33 -43.34 6.89
N ASP A 540 -6.26 -43.76 6.21
CA ASP A 540 -5.94 -45.16 5.97
C ASP A 540 -5.80 -45.95 7.28
N VAL A 541 -5.11 -45.37 8.28
CA VAL A 541 -4.92 -46.02 9.58
C VAL A 541 -6.21 -46.02 10.41
N LEU A 542 -7.01 -44.95 10.36
CA LEU A 542 -8.21 -44.83 11.17
C LEU A 542 -9.28 -45.88 10.83
N LEU A 543 -9.34 -46.33 9.56
CA LEU A 543 -10.32 -47.34 9.11
C LEU A 543 -10.20 -48.69 9.84
N SER A 544 -9.03 -49.02 10.38
CA SER A 544 -8.75 -50.30 11.05
C SER A 544 -8.04 -50.17 12.40
N GLY A 545 -7.76 -48.93 12.83
CA GLY A 545 -6.90 -48.61 13.97
C GLY A 545 -7.56 -47.70 15.00
N THR A 546 -6.73 -47.03 15.78
CA THR A 546 -7.17 -46.06 16.81
C THR A 546 -6.91 -44.63 16.36
N VAL A 547 -7.56 -43.67 17.01
CA VAL A 547 -7.33 -42.24 16.76
C VAL A 547 -5.87 -41.87 17.06
N SER A 548 -5.27 -42.42 18.12
CA SER A 548 -3.84 -42.18 18.42
C SER A 548 -2.90 -42.74 17.33
N ALA A 549 -3.21 -43.89 16.75
CA ALA A 549 -2.43 -44.44 15.63
C ALA A 549 -2.60 -43.59 14.36
N SER A 550 -3.82 -43.11 14.10
CA SER A 550 -4.12 -42.19 13.00
C SER A 550 -3.35 -40.86 13.14
N ALA A 551 -3.33 -40.27 14.34
CA ALA A 551 -2.56 -39.07 14.64
C ALA A 551 -1.05 -39.27 14.45
N ALA A 552 -0.51 -40.41 14.89
CA ALA A 552 0.90 -40.73 14.68
C ALA A 552 1.26 -40.89 13.19
N ALA A 553 0.34 -41.46 12.38
CA ALA A 553 0.51 -41.54 10.94
C ALA A 553 0.48 -40.16 10.27
N ALA A 554 -0.44 -39.28 10.72
CA ALA A 554 -0.51 -37.89 10.27
C ALA A 554 0.79 -37.14 10.56
N ARG A 555 1.31 -37.24 11.80
CA ARG A 555 2.57 -36.64 12.21
C ARG A 555 3.73 -37.11 11.34
N LYS A 556 3.86 -38.42 11.15
CA LYS A 556 4.92 -38.97 10.30
C LYS A 556 4.83 -38.46 8.86
N GLY A 557 3.63 -38.37 8.31
CA GLY A 557 3.37 -37.83 6.98
C GLY A 557 3.75 -36.35 6.87
N ALA A 558 3.32 -35.54 7.85
CA ALA A 558 3.63 -34.12 7.94
C ALA A 558 5.14 -33.86 8.06
N ASP A 559 5.83 -34.55 8.97
CA ASP A 559 7.28 -34.38 9.16
C ASP A 559 8.05 -34.78 7.89
N GLY A 560 7.59 -35.83 7.19
CA GLY A 560 8.19 -36.30 5.93
C GLY A 560 8.14 -35.27 4.78
N THR A 561 7.25 -34.28 4.85
CA THR A 561 7.21 -33.20 3.84
C THR A 561 8.46 -32.31 3.86
N ALA A 562 9.18 -32.25 4.99
CA ALA A 562 10.42 -31.50 5.12
C ALA A 562 11.56 -32.09 4.26
N ASP A 563 11.50 -33.39 3.98
CA ASP A 563 12.47 -34.12 3.16
C ASP A 563 12.11 -34.12 1.67
N MET A 564 10.96 -33.57 1.28
CA MET A 564 10.54 -33.51 -0.12
C MET A 564 11.27 -32.38 -0.88
N GLU A 565 12.01 -32.77 -1.91
CA GLU A 565 12.81 -31.89 -2.78
C GLU A 565 11.96 -31.16 -3.85
N SER A 566 10.71 -31.57 -4.03
CA SER A 566 9.76 -30.92 -4.94
C SER A 566 8.35 -30.98 -4.38
N ALA A 567 7.51 -30.05 -4.82
CA ALA A 567 6.07 -30.06 -4.60
C ALA A 567 5.39 -30.11 -5.97
N SER A 568 4.18 -30.68 -6.03
CA SER A 568 3.38 -30.71 -7.26
C SER A 568 2.04 -29.98 -7.12
N ALA A 569 1.79 -29.39 -5.96
CA ALA A 569 0.62 -28.59 -5.65
C ALA A 569 0.97 -27.45 -4.68
N GLY A 570 0.03 -26.52 -4.49
CA GLY A 570 0.20 -25.38 -3.60
C GLY A 570 1.27 -24.39 -4.06
N ARG A 571 1.58 -23.40 -3.19
CA ARG A 571 2.60 -22.38 -3.49
C ARG A 571 4.02 -22.93 -3.48
N SER A 572 4.27 -24.03 -2.76
CA SER A 572 5.56 -24.71 -2.76
C SER A 572 5.98 -25.23 -4.14
N ASN A 573 5.04 -25.47 -5.06
CA ASN A 573 5.35 -25.91 -6.44
C ASN A 573 6.15 -24.86 -7.25
N TYR A 574 6.18 -23.60 -6.83
CA TYR A 574 6.93 -22.53 -7.50
C TYR A 574 8.37 -22.38 -7.00
N LEU A 575 8.75 -23.11 -5.96
CA LEU A 575 10.02 -22.91 -5.26
C LEU A 575 11.09 -23.91 -5.74
N SER A 576 12.35 -23.51 -5.57
CA SER A 576 13.49 -24.40 -5.83
C SER A 576 13.64 -25.42 -4.71
N GLU A 577 14.28 -26.56 -5.01
CA GLU A 577 14.65 -27.59 -4.03
C GLU A 577 15.33 -27.01 -2.78
N GLU A 578 16.26 -26.06 -2.97
CA GLU A 578 16.99 -25.40 -1.87
C GLU A 578 16.06 -24.63 -0.92
N ALA A 579 15.01 -24.01 -1.43
CA ALA A 579 14.03 -23.29 -0.62
C ALA A 579 13.08 -24.23 0.14
N LEU A 580 12.85 -25.45 -0.38
CA LEU A 580 11.96 -26.43 0.25
C LEU A 580 12.65 -27.19 1.40
N LYS A 581 13.92 -27.53 1.21
CA LYS A 581 14.66 -28.46 2.07
C LYS A 581 14.62 -28.08 3.55
N GLY A 582 14.21 -29.04 4.39
CA GLY A 582 14.22 -28.91 5.85
C GLY A 582 13.07 -28.11 6.45
N THR A 583 12.12 -27.65 5.63
CA THR A 583 10.91 -26.97 6.12
C THR A 583 9.67 -27.81 5.81
N PRO A 584 8.92 -28.30 6.80
CA PRO A 584 7.70 -29.06 6.55
C PRO A 584 6.58 -28.19 5.96
N ASP A 585 5.63 -28.82 5.28
CA ASP A 585 4.42 -28.18 4.76
C ASP A 585 3.52 -27.71 5.92
N PRO A 586 3.16 -26.40 5.98
CA PRO A 586 2.34 -25.86 7.06
C PRO A 586 0.94 -26.51 7.11
N GLY A 587 0.35 -26.87 5.97
CA GLY A 587 -0.96 -27.55 5.93
C GLY A 587 -0.92 -28.95 6.56
N ALA A 588 0.09 -29.74 6.24
CA ALA A 588 0.31 -31.07 6.82
C ALA A 588 0.59 -30.99 8.32
N ILE A 589 1.40 -30.02 8.76
CA ILE A 589 1.68 -29.80 10.18
C ILE A 589 0.40 -29.40 10.94
N ALA A 590 -0.43 -28.51 10.38
CA ALA A 590 -1.71 -28.14 10.98
C ALA A 590 -2.63 -29.36 11.19
N VAL A 591 -2.73 -30.24 10.19
CA VAL A 591 -3.52 -31.49 10.30
C VAL A 591 -2.96 -32.41 11.38
N ALA A 592 -1.64 -32.62 11.41
CA ALA A 592 -1.02 -33.46 12.42
C ALA A 592 -1.29 -32.94 13.84
N LEU A 593 -1.16 -31.63 14.06
CA LEU A 593 -1.44 -30.99 15.34
C LEU A 593 -2.90 -31.16 15.78
N VAL A 594 -3.85 -30.98 14.86
CA VAL A 594 -5.28 -31.20 15.15
C VAL A 594 -5.55 -32.63 15.55
N LEU A 595 -5.06 -33.61 14.79
CA LEU A 595 -5.29 -35.03 15.09
C LEU A 595 -4.62 -35.47 16.38
N GLU A 596 -3.44 -34.96 16.71
CA GLU A 596 -2.75 -35.21 17.99
C GLU A 596 -3.51 -34.64 19.18
N SER A 597 -4.08 -33.43 19.05
CA SER A 597 -4.91 -32.84 20.11
C SER A 597 -6.19 -33.62 20.30
N VAL A 598 -6.87 -33.98 19.21
CA VAL A 598 -8.08 -34.82 19.24
C VAL A 598 -7.80 -36.18 19.87
N ALA A 599 -6.67 -36.81 19.55
CA ALA A 599 -6.30 -38.13 20.08
C ALA A 599 -6.03 -38.14 21.60
N LYS A 600 -5.84 -36.98 22.25
CA LYS A 600 -5.65 -36.88 23.71
C LYS A 600 -6.99 -36.80 24.47
N GLU A 601 -8.07 -36.47 23.77
CA GLU A 601 -9.42 -36.32 24.33
C GLU A 601 -10.23 -37.62 24.26
N LEU A 602 -9.69 -38.67 23.60
CA LEU A 602 -10.27 -40.00 23.40
C LEU A 602 -9.37 -41.06 24.04
#